data_AF-A0A958BMJ6-F1
#
_entry.id   AF-A0A958BMJ6-F1
#
_cell.length_a   1.000
_cell.length_b   1.000
_cell.length_c   1.000
_cell.angle_alpha   90.00
_cell.angle_beta   90.00
_cell.angle_gamma   90.00
#
_symmetry.space_group_name_H-M   'P 1'
#
loop_
_entity.id
_entity.type
_entity.pdbx_description
1 polymer ?
#
loop_
_entity_poly.entity_id
_entity_poly.type
_entity_poly.pdbx_seq_one_letter_code
_entity_poly.pdbx_strand_id
1 'polypeptide(L)'
;MSEWNSQQGQIHAIRRRAMVLFGLAAYLALMAAGYVVLEPGGWALHLWANLFWTLSALIGALQCARTARNCAQAHRRKAWYWFALGCAFWFGGMLIWDWRELVQQVYTPFPDYSDFGFDLFVPCFVVGFFYYGTNTKSQEMTLLKIGDLGVVLCVIIIASVAVLHDPIENLQESRLYLIAALSYPVIHVSALIFGLIIFWRHEWGSERTPLALMLVGLAVMTATV
;
A
#
# COMPACT_ATOMS: atom_id res chain seq x y z
N MET A 1 -35.41 13.28 24.15
CA MET A 1 -35.25 12.00 23.39
C MET A 1 -34.20 12.09 22.27
N SER A 2 -34.02 13.23 21.59
CA SER A 2 -32.98 13.40 20.56
C SER A 2 -31.53 13.35 21.11
N GLU A 3 -31.27 13.96 22.26
CA GLU A 3 -29.94 13.96 22.89
C GLU A 3 -29.50 12.56 23.33
N TRP A 4 -30.41 11.76 23.91
CA TRP A 4 -30.15 10.37 24.33
C TRP A 4 -29.76 9.46 23.15
N ASN A 5 -30.45 9.59 22.00
CA ASN A 5 -30.10 8.85 20.77
C ASN A 5 -28.74 9.29 20.19
N SER A 6 -28.40 10.57 20.32
CA SER A 6 -27.11 11.10 19.85
C SER A 6 -25.94 10.59 20.70
N GLN A 7 -26.10 10.51 22.02
CA GLN A 7 -25.10 9.98 22.94
C GLN A 7 -24.89 8.48 22.75
N GLN A 8 -25.96 7.69 22.58
CA GLN A 8 -25.82 6.26 22.29
C GLN A 8 -25.10 6.02 20.95
N GLY A 9 -25.43 6.81 19.91
CA GLY A 9 -24.74 6.74 18.62
C GLY A 9 -23.24 7.01 18.73
N GLN A 10 -22.84 8.00 19.53
CA GLN A 10 -21.42 8.31 19.76
C GLN A 10 -20.69 7.19 20.52
N ILE A 11 -21.30 6.62 21.56
CA ILE A 11 -20.72 5.50 22.33
C ILE A 11 -20.50 4.28 21.43
N HIS A 12 -21.47 3.93 20.57
CA HIS A 12 -21.32 2.82 19.62
C HIS A 12 -20.21 3.08 18.61
N ALA A 13 -20.08 4.31 18.10
CA ALA A 13 -19.03 4.68 17.16
C ALA A 13 -17.63 4.62 17.80
N ILE A 14 -17.47 5.11 19.04
CA ILE A 14 -16.22 5.05 19.80
C ILE A 14 -15.84 3.59 20.07
N ARG A 15 -16.78 2.78 20.55
CA ARG A 15 -16.54 1.35 20.82
C ARG A 15 -16.13 0.60 19.55
N ARG A 16 -16.79 0.86 18.42
CA ARG A 16 -16.42 0.26 17.13
C ARG A 16 -15.01 0.64 16.71
N ARG A 17 -14.62 1.91 16.83
CA ARG A 17 -13.25 2.37 16.54
C ARG A 17 -12.23 1.71 17.46
N ALA A 18 -12.50 1.66 18.77
CA ALA A 18 -11.62 1.02 19.74
C ALA A 18 -11.42 -0.47 19.44
N MET A 19 -12.49 -1.20 19.08
CA MET A 19 -12.39 -2.61 18.70
C MET A 19 -11.56 -2.81 17.43
N VAL A 20 -11.70 -1.94 16.43
CA VAL A 20 -10.89 -2.00 15.20
C VAL A 20 -9.42 -1.73 15.49
N LEU A 21 -9.12 -0.71 16.29
CA LEU A 21 -7.73 -0.37 16.67
C LEU A 21 -7.10 -1.48 17.53
N PHE A 22 -7.85 -2.04 18.47
CA PHE A 22 -7.40 -3.18 19.27
C PHE A 22 -7.14 -4.40 18.39
N GLY A 23 -8.05 -4.70 17.45
CA GLY A 23 -7.87 -5.80 16.49
C GLY A 23 -6.62 -5.61 15.62
N LEU A 24 -6.37 -4.39 15.13
CA LEU A 24 -5.17 -4.04 14.38
C LEU A 24 -3.90 -4.22 15.23
N ALA A 25 -3.91 -3.71 16.47
CA ALA A 25 -2.78 -3.82 17.37
C ALA A 25 -2.47 -5.29 17.73
N ALA A 26 -3.51 -6.08 18.01
CA ALA A 26 -3.37 -7.51 18.26
C ALA A 26 -2.84 -8.27 17.03
N TYR A 27 -3.31 -7.91 15.84
CA TYR A 27 -2.83 -8.48 14.58
C TYR A 27 -1.34 -8.20 14.35
N LEU A 28 -0.91 -6.94 14.53
CA LEU A 28 0.50 -6.56 14.40
C LEU A 28 1.38 -7.20 15.47
N ALA A 29 0.89 -7.29 16.72
CA ALA A 29 1.61 -7.97 17.80
C ALA A 29 1.78 -9.47 17.51
N LEU A 30 0.75 -10.12 16.97
CA LEU A 30 0.79 -11.52 16.60
C LEU A 30 1.76 -11.76 15.43
N MET A 31 1.74 -10.89 14.42
CA MET A 31 2.72 -10.92 13.33
C MET A 31 4.16 -10.81 13.87
N ALA A 32 4.42 -9.84 14.73
CA ALA A 32 5.73 -9.60 15.34
C ALA A 32 6.19 -10.75 16.25
N ALA A 33 5.27 -11.39 16.98
CA ALA A 33 5.58 -12.52 17.86
C ALA A 33 6.21 -13.69 17.10
N GLY A 34 5.80 -13.93 15.84
CA GLY A 34 6.41 -14.96 15.00
C GLY A 34 7.91 -14.76 14.80
N TYR A 35 8.36 -13.52 14.60
CA TYR A 35 9.78 -13.20 14.43
C TYR A 35 10.62 -13.37 15.70
N VAL A 36 9.99 -13.39 16.87
CA VAL A 36 10.67 -13.59 18.17
C VAL A 36 10.70 -15.06 18.56
N VAL A 37 9.64 -15.82 18.25
CA VAL A 37 9.45 -17.20 18.71
C VAL A 37 10.00 -18.21 17.71
N LEU A 38 9.90 -17.94 16.41
CA LEU A 38 10.28 -18.88 15.36
C LEU A 38 11.75 -18.71 14.97
N GLU A 39 12.36 -19.81 14.54
CA GLU A 39 13.76 -19.81 14.11
C GLU A 39 13.96 -18.92 12.87
N PRO A 40 14.95 -18.00 12.89
CA PRO A 40 15.29 -17.19 11.74
C PRO A 40 15.65 -18.05 10.52
N GLY A 41 15.02 -17.79 9.38
CA GLY A 41 15.23 -18.56 8.14
C GLY A 41 14.61 -19.97 8.13
N GLY A 42 13.91 -20.34 9.20
CA GLY A 42 13.18 -21.61 9.25
C GLY A 42 11.87 -21.54 8.44
N TRP A 43 11.48 -22.64 7.79
CA TRP A 43 10.25 -22.72 6.99
C TRP A 43 8.99 -22.25 7.73
N ALA A 44 8.92 -22.49 9.04
CA ALA A 44 7.79 -22.04 9.86
C ALA A 44 7.68 -20.51 9.93
N LEU A 45 8.81 -19.79 9.96
CA LEU A 45 8.82 -18.32 9.93
C LEU A 45 8.36 -17.79 8.57
N HIS A 46 8.82 -18.40 7.47
CA HIS A 46 8.37 -18.04 6.13
C HIS A 46 6.86 -18.27 5.98
N LEU A 47 6.36 -19.45 6.36
CA LEU A 47 4.92 -19.73 6.37
C LEU A 47 4.15 -18.70 7.20
N TRP A 48 4.64 -18.39 8.40
CA TRP A 48 4.00 -17.41 9.27
C TRP A 48 3.94 -16.03 8.62
N ALA A 49 5.07 -15.47 8.21
CA ALA A 49 5.13 -14.16 7.58
C ALA A 49 4.23 -14.08 6.34
N ASN A 50 4.33 -15.08 5.46
CA ASN A 50 3.60 -15.15 4.21
C ASN A 50 2.08 -15.18 4.42
N LEU A 51 1.60 -15.99 5.36
CA LEU A 51 0.17 -16.02 5.71
C LEU A 51 -0.33 -14.64 6.14
N PHE A 52 0.45 -13.90 6.92
CA PHE A 52 0.05 -12.55 7.35
C PHE A 52 0.01 -11.58 6.15
N TRP A 53 1.02 -11.58 5.30
CA TRP A 53 1.04 -10.74 4.09
C TRP A 53 -0.11 -11.08 3.13
N THR A 54 -0.32 -12.35 2.84
CA THR A 54 -1.36 -12.87 1.94
C THR A 54 -2.76 -12.55 2.47
N LEU A 55 -3.02 -12.78 3.76
CA LEU A 55 -4.31 -12.47 4.39
C LEU A 55 -4.56 -10.96 4.47
N SER A 56 -3.54 -10.16 4.80
CA SER A 56 -3.65 -8.70 4.82
C SER A 56 -4.04 -8.15 3.45
N ALA A 57 -3.40 -8.62 2.39
CA ALA A 57 -3.70 -8.19 1.03
C ALA A 57 -5.12 -8.56 0.60
N LEU A 58 -5.55 -9.80 0.89
CA LEU A 58 -6.91 -10.25 0.59
C LEU A 58 -7.97 -9.44 1.36
N ILE A 59 -7.78 -9.26 2.67
CA ILE A 59 -8.70 -8.46 3.51
C ILE A 59 -8.73 -7.03 3.01
N GLY A 60 -7.57 -6.43 2.70
CA GLY A 60 -7.46 -5.09 2.12
C GLY A 60 -8.27 -4.95 0.83
N ALA A 61 -8.08 -5.88 -0.12
CA ALA A 61 -8.81 -5.89 -1.39
C ALA A 61 -10.33 -5.98 -1.17
N LEU A 62 -10.78 -6.89 -0.31
CA LEU A 62 -12.21 -7.08 -0.01
C LEU A 62 -12.83 -5.87 0.68
N GLN A 63 -12.12 -5.27 1.65
CA GLN A 63 -12.61 -4.11 2.39
C GLN A 63 -12.66 -2.85 1.51
N CYS A 64 -11.65 -2.64 0.66
CA CYS A 64 -11.65 -1.56 -0.33
C CYS A 64 -12.80 -1.75 -1.35
N ALA A 65 -13.01 -2.98 -1.86
CA ALA A 65 -14.11 -3.27 -2.78
C ALA A 65 -15.49 -3.08 -2.15
N ARG A 66 -15.67 -3.51 -0.89
CA ARG A 66 -16.91 -3.26 -0.12
C ARG A 66 -17.13 -1.76 0.08
N THR A 67 -16.08 -1.02 0.40
CA THR A 67 -16.15 0.45 0.56
C THR A 67 -16.50 1.13 -0.76
N ALA A 68 -15.94 0.67 -1.88
CA ALA A 68 -16.30 1.16 -3.22
C ALA A 68 -17.80 0.98 -3.52
N ARG A 69 -18.35 -0.20 -3.23
CA ARG A 69 -19.78 -0.50 -3.46
C ARG A 69 -20.72 0.37 -2.64
N ASN A 70 -20.32 0.71 -1.42
CA ASN A 70 -21.12 1.53 -0.50
C ASN A 70 -20.91 3.04 -0.69
N CYS A 71 -20.01 3.45 -1.58
CA CYS A 71 -19.68 4.86 -1.79
C CYS A 71 -20.62 5.51 -2.81
N ALA A 72 -21.37 6.53 -2.37
CA ALA A 72 -22.31 7.27 -3.21
C ALA A 72 -21.61 8.08 -4.32
N GLN A 73 -20.44 8.67 -4.01
CA GLN A 73 -19.73 9.56 -4.92
C GLN A 73 -18.93 8.78 -5.98
N ALA A 74 -19.18 9.05 -7.26
CA ALA A 74 -18.60 8.29 -8.37
C ALA A 74 -17.06 8.33 -8.42
N HIS A 75 -16.44 9.49 -8.18
CA HIS A 75 -14.98 9.62 -8.18
C HIS A 75 -14.34 8.84 -7.02
N ARG A 76 -14.93 8.90 -5.82
CA ARG A 76 -14.47 8.11 -4.66
C ARG A 76 -14.67 6.62 -4.87
N ARG A 77 -15.79 6.20 -5.47
CA ARG A 77 -16.01 4.80 -5.83
C ARG A 77 -14.91 4.29 -6.76
N LYS A 78 -14.52 5.08 -7.77
CA LYS A 78 -13.38 4.75 -8.65
C LYS A 78 -12.08 4.64 -7.85
N ALA A 79 -11.79 5.58 -6.96
CA ALA A 79 -10.61 5.53 -6.09
C ALA A 79 -10.53 4.24 -5.28
N TRP A 80 -11.62 3.85 -4.61
CA TRP A 80 -11.69 2.62 -3.82
C TRP A 80 -11.56 1.35 -4.65
N TYR A 81 -12.04 1.33 -5.91
CA TYR A 81 -11.79 0.21 -6.81
C TYR A 81 -10.32 0.10 -7.21
N TRP A 82 -9.64 1.22 -7.44
CA TRP A 82 -8.20 1.22 -7.73
C TRP A 82 -7.38 0.74 -6.53
N PHE A 83 -7.73 1.15 -5.30
CA PHE A 83 -7.11 0.60 -4.10
C PHE A 83 -7.37 -0.90 -3.94
N ALA A 84 -8.61 -1.35 -4.19
CA ALA A 84 -8.94 -2.77 -4.16
C ALA A 84 -8.14 -3.57 -5.19
N LEU A 85 -7.99 -3.03 -6.41
CA LEU A 85 -7.22 -3.64 -7.48
C LEU A 85 -5.72 -3.73 -7.13
N GLY A 86 -5.15 -2.67 -6.55
CA GLY A 86 -3.77 -2.69 -6.06
C GLY A 86 -3.56 -3.80 -5.03
N CYS A 87 -4.42 -3.88 -4.01
CA CYS A 87 -4.36 -4.97 -3.02
C CYS A 87 -4.54 -6.36 -3.65
N ALA A 88 -5.35 -6.48 -4.70
CA ALA A 88 -5.52 -7.75 -5.43
C ALA A 88 -4.26 -8.15 -6.22
N PHE A 89 -3.53 -7.19 -6.80
CA PHE A 89 -2.24 -7.45 -7.43
C PHE A 89 -1.20 -7.90 -6.41
N TRP A 90 -1.12 -7.25 -5.25
CA TRP A 90 -0.25 -7.69 -4.17
C TRP A 90 -0.61 -9.12 -3.72
N PHE A 91 -1.90 -9.40 -3.53
CA PHE A 91 -2.36 -10.75 -3.17
C PHE A 91 -1.96 -11.79 -4.23
N GLY A 92 -2.12 -11.48 -5.51
CA GLY A 92 -1.67 -12.35 -6.60
C GLY A 92 -0.16 -12.58 -6.59
N GLY A 93 0.63 -11.53 -6.36
CA GLY A 93 2.09 -11.62 -6.21
C GLY A 93 2.48 -12.51 -5.03
N MET A 94 1.82 -12.35 -3.88
CA MET A 94 2.02 -13.19 -2.71
C MET A 94 1.66 -14.65 -2.97
N LEU A 95 0.59 -14.96 -3.71
CA LEU A 95 0.27 -16.36 -4.03
C LEU A 95 1.35 -17.03 -4.88
N ILE A 96 1.94 -16.29 -5.82
CA ILE A 96 3.06 -16.77 -6.64
C ILE A 96 4.30 -16.97 -5.76
N TRP A 97 4.57 -16.01 -4.87
CA TRP A 97 5.67 -16.07 -3.91
C TRP A 97 5.52 -17.28 -2.98
N ASP A 98 4.36 -17.44 -2.35
CA ASP A 98 4.01 -18.52 -1.43
C ASP A 98 4.16 -19.88 -2.10
N TRP A 99 3.75 -20.00 -3.36
CA TRP A 99 3.94 -21.22 -4.13
C TRP A 99 5.43 -21.57 -4.30
N ARG A 100 6.27 -20.60 -4.67
CA ARG A 100 7.71 -20.84 -4.86
C ARG A 100 8.43 -21.14 -3.55
N GLU A 101 8.17 -20.35 -2.53
CA GLU A 101 8.89 -20.44 -1.26
C GLU A 101 8.39 -21.58 -0.39
N LEU A 102 7.07 -21.76 -0.26
CA LEU A 102 6.51 -22.74 0.68
C LEU A 102 6.35 -24.13 0.06
N VAL A 103 6.03 -24.21 -1.24
CA VAL A 103 5.80 -25.48 -1.94
C VAL A 103 7.05 -25.94 -2.66
N GLN A 104 7.66 -25.08 -3.48
CA GLN A 104 8.86 -25.46 -4.24
C GLN A 104 10.14 -25.39 -3.39
N GLN A 105 10.11 -24.66 -2.26
CA GLN A 105 11.25 -24.49 -1.35
C GLN A 105 12.52 -24.00 -2.07
N VAL A 106 12.33 -23.17 -3.09
CA VAL A 106 13.41 -22.56 -3.86
C VAL A 106 13.56 -21.10 -3.46
N TYR A 107 14.81 -20.62 -3.46
CA TYR A 107 15.08 -19.20 -3.36
C TYR A 107 14.54 -18.52 -4.63
N THR A 108 13.57 -17.62 -4.47
CA THR A 108 12.91 -16.95 -5.59
C THR A 108 13.95 -16.10 -6.36
N PRO A 109 14.17 -16.35 -7.65
CA PRO A 109 15.13 -15.57 -8.43
C PRO A 109 14.57 -14.17 -8.66
N PHE A 110 15.37 -13.13 -8.46
CA PHE A 110 14.96 -11.76 -8.72
C PHE A 110 15.44 -11.30 -10.11
N PRO A 111 14.58 -10.70 -10.96
CA PRO A 111 13.13 -10.51 -10.78
C PRO A 111 12.30 -11.78 -11.10
N ASP A 112 11.19 -11.96 -10.38
CA ASP A 112 10.19 -13.01 -10.54
C ASP A 112 8.82 -12.46 -10.97
N TYR A 113 7.91 -13.34 -11.37
CA TYR A 113 6.51 -13.02 -11.65
C TYR A 113 5.78 -12.40 -10.46
N SER A 114 6.17 -12.74 -9.23
CA SER A 114 5.64 -12.14 -8.00
C SER A 114 5.94 -10.63 -7.92
N ASP A 115 7.13 -10.20 -8.35
CA ASP A 115 7.55 -8.79 -8.32
C ASP A 115 6.64 -7.89 -9.14
N PHE A 116 6.12 -8.38 -10.27
CA PHE A 116 5.16 -7.61 -11.07
C PHE A 116 3.86 -7.29 -10.31
N GLY A 117 3.41 -8.22 -9.45
CA GLY A 117 2.23 -8.00 -8.61
C GLY A 117 2.49 -6.93 -7.54
N PHE A 118 3.69 -6.94 -6.96
CA PHE A 118 4.12 -5.95 -5.97
C PHE A 118 4.33 -4.58 -6.62
N ASP A 119 4.92 -4.52 -7.81
CA ASP A 119 5.10 -3.28 -8.56
C ASP A 119 3.77 -2.69 -9.02
N LEU A 120 2.80 -3.51 -9.44
CA LEU A 120 1.48 -3.03 -9.89
C LEU A 120 0.56 -2.53 -8.76
N PHE A 121 0.82 -2.94 -7.51
CA PHE A 121 0.10 -2.42 -6.35
C PHE A 121 0.20 -0.89 -6.27
N VAL A 122 1.41 -0.35 -6.44
CA VAL A 122 1.69 1.07 -6.24
C VAL A 122 1.05 2.01 -7.29
N PRO A 123 1.17 1.79 -8.62
CA PRO A 123 0.50 2.65 -9.60
C PRO A 123 -1.01 2.59 -9.45
N CYS A 124 -1.59 1.45 -9.05
CA CYS A 124 -3.00 1.38 -8.69
C CYS A 124 -3.34 2.32 -7.52
N PHE A 125 -2.50 2.38 -6.49
CA PHE A 125 -2.66 3.31 -5.37
C PHE A 125 -2.49 4.78 -5.78
N VAL A 126 -1.53 5.10 -6.65
CA VAL A 126 -1.36 6.46 -7.21
C VAL A 126 -2.62 6.90 -7.95
N VAL A 127 -3.15 6.05 -8.83
CA VAL A 127 -4.41 6.32 -9.54
C VAL A 127 -5.58 6.44 -8.56
N GLY A 128 -5.61 5.59 -7.53
CA GLY A 128 -6.58 5.68 -6.44
C GLY A 128 -6.54 7.04 -5.73
N PHE A 129 -5.36 7.51 -5.30
CA PHE A 129 -5.19 8.83 -4.67
C PHE A 129 -5.60 9.96 -5.61
N PHE A 130 -5.26 9.87 -6.89
CA PHE A 130 -5.66 10.84 -7.89
C PHE A 130 -7.18 11.01 -7.92
N TYR A 131 -7.95 9.92 -8.05
CA TYR A 131 -9.42 9.97 -8.01
C TYR A 131 -9.97 10.36 -6.63
N TYR A 132 -9.31 9.97 -5.54
CA TYR A 132 -9.73 10.30 -4.19
C TYR A 132 -9.68 11.82 -3.93
N GLY A 133 -8.63 12.50 -4.43
CA GLY A 133 -8.45 13.95 -4.32
C GLY A 133 -9.14 14.77 -5.41
N THR A 134 -9.85 14.17 -6.36
CA THR A 134 -10.66 14.94 -7.33
C THR A 134 -11.96 15.39 -6.68
N ASN A 135 -12.22 16.70 -6.72
CA ASN A 135 -13.53 17.26 -6.41
C ASN A 135 -14.19 17.69 -7.72
N THR A 136 -15.52 17.65 -7.81
CA THR A 136 -16.30 17.83 -9.05
C THR A 136 -16.16 19.19 -9.75
N LYS A 137 -15.35 20.13 -9.24
CA LYS A 137 -15.35 21.54 -9.69
C LYS A 137 -14.07 22.10 -10.33
N SER A 138 -12.96 21.37 -10.50
CA SER A 138 -11.75 22.00 -11.07
C SER A 138 -10.89 21.08 -11.95
N GLN A 139 -10.99 21.27 -13.27
CA GLN A 139 -10.05 20.68 -14.23
C GLN A 139 -8.62 21.25 -14.10
N GLU A 140 -8.48 22.50 -13.64
CA GLU A 140 -7.17 23.16 -13.45
C GLU A 140 -6.27 22.44 -12.43
N MET A 141 -6.87 21.78 -11.43
CA MET A 141 -6.12 21.00 -10.43
C MET A 141 -5.55 19.68 -10.99
N THR A 142 -6.02 19.21 -12.15
CA THR A 142 -5.55 17.95 -12.74
C THR A 142 -4.15 18.08 -13.32
N LEU A 143 -3.89 19.14 -14.09
CA LEU A 143 -2.56 19.39 -14.68
C LEU A 143 -1.51 19.59 -13.60
N LEU A 144 -1.86 20.30 -12.53
CA LEU A 144 -0.94 20.54 -11.43
C LEU A 144 -0.63 19.26 -10.64
N LYS A 145 -1.61 18.35 -10.46
CA LYS A 145 -1.37 17.03 -9.85
C LYS A 145 -0.48 16.15 -10.71
N ILE A 146 -0.66 16.17 -12.03
CA ILE A 146 0.19 15.42 -12.96
C ILE A 146 1.60 16.01 -12.95
N GLY A 147 1.74 17.34 -12.91
CA GLY A 147 3.01 18.04 -12.76
C GLY A 147 3.73 17.68 -11.46
N ASP A 148 3.03 17.74 -10.31
CA ASP A 148 3.57 17.34 -9.01
C ASP A 148 4.05 15.88 -9.04
N LEU A 149 3.26 14.96 -9.60
CA LEU A 149 3.66 13.55 -9.74
C LEU A 149 4.89 13.40 -10.63
N GLY A 150 4.94 14.11 -11.76
CA GLY A 150 6.07 14.08 -12.69
C GLY A 150 7.36 14.60 -12.04
N VAL A 151 7.29 15.71 -11.32
CA VAL A 151 8.44 16.29 -10.59
C VAL A 151 8.92 15.33 -9.51
N VAL A 152 8.02 14.76 -8.72
CA VAL A 152 8.37 13.76 -7.70
C VAL A 152 9.05 12.56 -8.33
N LEU A 153 8.48 12.00 -9.42
CA LEU A 153 9.09 10.88 -10.14
C LEU A 153 10.50 11.21 -10.63
N CYS A 154 10.68 12.37 -11.27
CA CYS A 154 12.00 12.80 -11.76
C CYS A 154 13.01 12.94 -10.62
N VAL A 155 12.64 13.59 -9.53
CA VAL A 155 13.52 13.79 -8.37
C VAL A 155 13.91 12.45 -7.75
N ILE A 156 12.95 11.54 -7.57
CA ILE A 156 13.23 10.22 -6.97
C ILE A 156 14.07 9.36 -7.91
N ILE A 157 13.82 9.37 -9.22
CA ILE A 157 14.67 8.65 -10.19
C ILE A 157 16.12 9.14 -10.09
N ILE A 158 16.33 10.47 -10.12
CA ILE A 158 17.67 11.06 -10.04
C ILE A 158 18.33 10.72 -8.70
N ALA A 159 17.60 10.84 -7.59
CA ALA A 159 18.11 10.53 -6.26
C ALA A 159 18.48 9.03 -6.13
N SER A 160 17.63 8.13 -6.58
CA SER A 160 17.89 6.68 -6.54
C SER A 160 19.12 6.31 -7.38
N VAL A 161 19.25 6.85 -8.59
CA VAL A 161 20.43 6.61 -9.43
C VAL A 161 21.70 7.18 -8.81
N ALA A 162 21.63 8.37 -8.21
CA ALA A 162 22.79 8.99 -7.57
C ALA A 162 23.24 8.23 -6.31
N VAL A 163 22.30 7.79 -5.47
CA VAL A 163 22.60 7.03 -4.25
C VAL A 163 23.09 5.62 -4.56
N LEU A 164 22.54 4.99 -5.59
CA LEU A 164 22.86 3.60 -5.97
C LEU A 164 23.94 3.51 -7.04
N HIS A 165 24.62 4.61 -7.38
CA HIS A 165 25.63 4.65 -8.42
C HIS A 165 26.73 3.59 -8.22
N ASP A 166 27.37 3.58 -7.05
CA ASP A 166 28.45 2.65 -6.76
C ASP A 166 27.98 1.17 -6.74
N PRO A 167 26.83 0.83 -6.13
CA PRO A 167 26.23 -0.50 -6.27
C PRO A 167 25.97 -0.90 -7.73
N ILE A 168 25.44 0.01 -8.56
CA ILE A 168 25.10 -0.26 -9.96
C ILE A 168 26.34 -0.54 -10.80
N GLU A 169 27.43 0.22 -10.61
CA GLU A 169 28.67 0.03 -11.38
C GLU A 169 29.40 -1.25 -11.02
N ASN A 170 29.30 -1.69 -9.77
CA ASN A 170 29.99 -2.89 -9.28
C ASN A 170 29.15 -4.17 -9.41
N LEU A 171 27.88 -4.08 -9.80
CA LEU A 171 27.00 -5.24 -9.97
C LEU A 171 27.27 -5.93 -11.32
N GLN A 172 27.66 -7.20 -11.28
CA GLN A 172 27.75 -8.06 -12.48
C GLN A 172 26.40 -8.72 -12.82
N GLU A 173 25.31 -7.98 -12.66
CA GLU A 173 23.96 -8.50 -12.83
C GLU A 173 23.32 -8.04 -14.15
N SER A 174 22.25 -8.73 -14.53
CA SER A 174 21.55 -8.42 -15.78
C SER A 174 20.88 -7.02 -15.75
N ARG A 175 20.66 -6.43 -16.92
CA ARG A 175 19.91 -5.15 -17.03
C ARG A 175 18.49 -5.24 -16.47
N LEU A 176 17.86 -6.42 -16.56
CA LEU A 176 16.52 -6.64 -16.02
C LEU A 176 16.52 -6.60 -14.49
N TYR A 177 17.55 -7.16 -13.86
CA TYR A 177 17.77 -7.05 -12.43
C TYR A 177 17.85 -5.58 -12.01
N LEU A 178 18.66 -4.77 -12.69
CA LEU A 178 18.82 -3.35 -12.36
C LEU A 178 17.51 -2.56 -12.51
N ILE A 179 16.76 -2.80 -13.58
CA ILE A 179 15.47 -2.13 -13.81
C ILE A 179 14.48 -2.48 -12.70
N ALA A 180 14.37 -3.75 -12.34
CA ALA A 180 13.48 -4.19 -11.26
C ALA A 180 13.97 -3.65 -9.90
N ALA A 181 15.25 -3.75 -9.58
CA ALA A 181 15.79 -3.25 -8.31
C ALA A 181 15.56 -1.74 -8.14
N LEU A 182 15.64 -0.96 -9.22
CA LEU A 182 15.37 0.48 -9.20
C LEU A 182 13.88 0.82 -9.23
N SER A 183 13.02 -0.01 -9.84
CA SER A 183 11.57 0.26 -9.90
C SER A 183 10.95 0.29 -8.51
N TYR A 184 11.35 -0.63 -7.63
CA TYR A 184 10.86 -0.74 -6.27
C TYR A 184 10.93 0.59 -5.48
N PRO A 185 12.12 1.15 -5.18
CA PRO A 185 12.22 2.39 -4.40
C PRO A 185 11.62 3.58 -5.15
N VAL A 186 11.80 3.64 -6.48
CA VAL A 186 11.30 4.76 -7.28
C VAL A 186 9.78 4.87 -7.21
N ILE A 187 9.08 3.76 -7.44
CA ILE A 187 7.62 3.76 -7.52
C ILE A 187 7.02 3.93 -6.10
N HIS A 188 7.55 3.24 -5.08
CA HIS A 188 7.04 3.32 -3.71
C HIS A 188 7.21 4.72 -3.08
N VAL A 189 8.43 5.28 -3.13
CA VAL A 189 8.71 6.61 -2.55
C VAL A 189 7.93 7.70 -3.30
N SER A 190 7.87 7.62 -4.63
CA SER A 190 7.12 8.60 -5.42
C SER A 190 5.62 8.57 -5.07
N ALA A 191 5.04 7.38 -4.90
CA ALA A 191 3.64 7.25 -4.52
C ALA A 191 3.36 7.77 -3.11
N LEU A 192 4.27 7.54 -2.16
CA LEU A 192 4.15 8.05 -0.80
C LEU A 192 4.16 9.59 -0.78
N ILE A 193 5.14 10.21 -1.46
CA ILE A 193 5.25 11.67 -1.54
C ILE A 193 4.02 12.26 -2.25
N PHE A 194 3.59 11.67 -3.37
CA PHE A 194 2.40 12.11 -4.09
C PHE A 194 1.13 12.03 -3.21
N GLY A 195 0.98 10.94 -2.46
CA GLY A 195 -0.10 10.77 -1.50
C GLY A 195 -0.07 11.81 -0.38
N LEU A 196 1.11 12.16 0.15
CA LEU A 196 1.29 13.23 1.13
C LEU A 196 0.95 14.62 0.58
N ILE A 197 1.34 14.92 -0.67
CA ILE A 197 0.97 16.16 -1.36
C ILE A 197 -0.55 16.26 -1.45
N ILE A 198 -1.25 15.20 -1.87
CA ILE A 198 -2.72 15.17 -1.92
C ILE A 198 -3.31 15.36 -0.53
N PHE A 199 -2.74 14.71 0.49
CA PHE A 199 -3.20 14.82 1.86
C PHE A 199 -3.07 16.24 2.43
N TRP A 200 -1.98 16.94 2.14
CA TRP A 200 -1.76 18.31 2.65
C TRP A 200 -2.52 19.39 1.89
N ARG A 201 -2.76 19.19 0.58
CA ARG A 201 -3.37 20.22 -0.26
C ARG A 201 -4.89 20.29 -0.19
N HIS A 202 -5.54 19.37 0.52
CA HIS A 202 -7.00 19.30 0.54
C HIS A 202 -7.52 19.36 1.98
N GLU A 203 -8.64 20.06 2.18
CA GLU A 203 -9.32 20.11 3.47
C GLU A 203 -10.19 18.86 3.62
N TRP A 204 -9.64 17.87 4.31
CA TRP A 204 -10.32 16.60 4.55
C TRP A 204 -11.14 16.70 5.84
N GLY A 205 -12.47 16.59 5.74
CA GLY A 205 -13.36 16.40 6.89
C GLY A 205 -13.19 15.01 7.52
N SER A 206 -14.29 14.27 7.71
CA SER A 206 -14.26 12.89 8.24
C SER A 206 -13.44 11.90 7.39
N GLU A 207 -13.13 12.27 6.15
CA GLU A 207 -12.40 11.50 5.15
C GLU A 207 -10.88 11.53 5.33
N ARG A 208 -10.38 12.34 6.27
CA ARG A 208 -8.93 12.43 6.54
C ARG A 208 -8.37 11.14 7.13
N THR A 209 -9.18 10.45 7.94
CA THR A 209 -8.72 9.30 8.72
C THR A 209 -8.43 8.08 7.83
N PRO A 210 -9.31 7.67 6.90
CA PRO A 210 -8.99 6.57 5.98
C PRO A 210 -7.75 6.86 5.13
N LEU A 211 -7.64 8.07 4.58
CA LEU A 211 -6.49 8.45 3.76
C LEU A 211 -5.18 8.43 4.56
N ALA A 212 -5.19 8.95 5.80
CA ALA A 212 -4.02 8.90 6.68
C ALA A 212 -3.59 7.46 6.98
N LEU A 213 -4.55 6.55 7.25
CA LEU A 213 -4.24 5.13 7.49
C LEU A 213 -3.63 4.45 6.26
N MET A 214 -4.11 4.77 5.06
CA MET A 214 -3.54 4.25 3.82
C MET A 214 -2.12 4.77 3.58
N LEU A 215 -1.86 6.05 3.88
CA LEU A 215 -0.52 6.62 3.78
C LEU A 215 0.45 6.04 4.79
N VAL A 216 0.00 5.80 6.03
CA VAL A 216 0.81 5.09 7.04
C VAL A 216 1.14 3.68 6.56
N GLY A 217 0.16 2.95 6.01
CA GLY A 217 0.39 1.63 5.43
C GLY A 217 1.41 1.67 4.29
N LEU A 218 1.25 2.60 3.34
CA LEU A 218 2.18 2.77 2.23
C LEU A 218 3.59 3.16 2.70
N ALA A 219 3.71 3.98 3.75
CA ALA A 219 4.99 4.35 4.34
C ALA A 219 5.70 3.14 4.96
N VAL A 220 4.96 2.27 5.66
CA VAL A 220 5.51 1.01 6.19
C VAL A 220 6.00 0.12 5.04
N MET A 221 5.22 -0.02 3.96
CA MET A 221 5.63 -0.82 2.81
C MET A 221 6.84 -0.22 2.08
N THR A 222 6.92 1.12 2.01
CA THR A 222 8.07 1.82 1.41
C THR A 222 9.35 1.62 2.25
N ALA A 223 9.23 1.43 3.55
CA ALA A 223 10.37 1.17 4.43
C ALA A 223 10.85 -0.29 4.36
N THR A 224 10.06 -1.18 3.79
CA THR A 224 10.40 -2.62 3.63
C THR A 224 10.99 -2.97 2.26
N VAL A 225 11.00 -2.03 1.32
CA VAL A 225 11.63 -2.15 -0.01
C VAL A 225 12.98 -1.47 -0.04
#